data_AF-A0A7J8M7Z2-F1
#
_entry.id   AF-A0A7J8M7Z2-F1
#
_cell.length_a   1.000
_cell.length_b   1.000
_cell.length_c   1.000
_cell.angle_alpha   90.00
_cell.angle_beta   90.00
_cell.angle_gamma   90.00
#
_symmetry.space_group_name_H-M   'P 1'
#
loop_
_entity.id
_entity.type
_entity.pdbx_description
1 polymer ?
#
loop_
_entity_poly.entity_id
_entity_poly.type
_entity_poly.pdbx_seq_one_letter_code
_entity_poly.pdbx_strand_id
1 'polypeptide(L)'
;MPDSEPIFLLLPSILSLILFFILIKRKQRRYGNIYKSNLFGEKTIVSADAGLNKFILQNEGRLFECSYPRSIGGILGKWSMLVLVGDMHRDMRIISLNFLSNARLRTHLLREVEKHTLLVLNTWKEKCIFSAQDEAKKFTFNLMAKNIMSMDPGHPETEQLKKEYVTFMKGVVSAPLNLPGTAYRKALQSRSTILKFIEKKMEVRIRKMKEGKENLEEDDLLEWVLKHSNLSTEQILDLILSLLFAGHETSSVAITLAIYFLPGCPLAIQQLR
;
A
#
# COMPACT_ATOMS: atom_id res chain seq x y z
N MET A 1 33.04 9.14 18.12
CA MET A 1 32.61 9.63 16.79
C MET A 1 33.69 9.26 15.78
N PRO A 2 33.33 8.88 14.55
CA PRO A 2 33.17 9.89 13.50
C PRO A 2 31.88 9.77 12.66
N ASP A 3 31.45 10.94 12.19
CA ASP A 3 30.64 11.23 11.01
C ASP A 3 29.20 10.71 10.95
N SER A 4 28.35 11.27 11.82
CA SER A 4 26.91 11.36 11.56
C SER A 4 26.64 12.53 10.62
N GLU A 5 26.76 12.31 9.31
CA GLU A 5 26.17 13.23 8.34
C GLU A 5 24.64 13.18 8.48
N PRO A 6 23.97 14.30 8.81
CA PRO A 6 22.53 14.35 8.89
C PRO A 6 21.96 14.07 7.50
N ILE A 7 21.16 13.00 7.39
CA ILE A 7 20.59 12.60 6.10
C ILE A 7 19.56 13.64 5.67
N PHE A 8 19.91 14.35 4.59
CA PHE A 8 19.12 15.37 3.95
C PHE A 8 17.79 14.79 3.43
N LEU A 9 16.70 15.18 4.11
CA LEU A 9 15.32 14.86 3.75
C LEU A 9 14.69 15.90 2.78
N LEU A 10 15.50 16.72 2.10
CA LEU A 10 15.00 17.88 1.31
C LEU A 10 15.13 17.74 -0.21
N LEU A 11 15.61 16.61 -0.73
CA LEU A 11 15.67 16.36 -2.19
C LEU A 11 14.34 15.82 -2.73
N PRO A 12 14.04 16.01 -4.04
CA PRO A 12 12.91 15.34 -4.70
C PRO A 12 12.91 13.85 -4.41
N SER A 13 11.73 13.25 -4.21
CA SER A 13 11.57 11.89 -3.65
C SER A 13 12.46 10.84 -4.33
N ILE A 14 12.61 10.88 -5.66
CA ILE A 14 13.44 9.93 -6.42
C ILE A 14 14.94 10.14 -6.18
N LEU A 15 15.44 11.37 -6.21
CA LEU A 15 16.86 11.65 -5.94
C LEU A 15 17.23 11.31 -4.50
N SER A 16 16.33 11.58 -3.55
CA SER A 16 16.49 11.21 -2.15
C SER A 16 16.61 9.68 -2.00
N LEU A 17 15.74 8.91 -2.66
CA LEU A 17 15.80 7.45 -2.67
C LEU A 17 17.10 6.92 -3.31
N ILE A 18 17.51 7.45 -4.46
CA ILE A 18 18.75 7.02 -5.13
C ILE A 18 19.95 7.32 -4.25
N LEU A 19 20.03 8.52 -3.68
CA LEU A 19 21.10 8.90 -2.78
C LEU A 19 21.12 8.00 -1.54
N PHE A 20 19.94 7.71 -0.97
CA PHE A 20 19.80 6.78 0.14
C PHE A 20 20.36 5.40 -0.20
N PHE A 21 20.01 4.81 -1.36
CA PHE A 21 20.56 3.53 -1.80
C PHE A 21 22.08 3.57 -2.00
N ILE A 22 22.61 4.63 -2.62
CA ILE A 22 24.05 4.81 -2.81
C ILE A 22 24.76 4.87 -1.45
N LEU A 23 24.23 5.65 -0.50
CA LEU A 23 24.79 5.79 0.84
C LEU A 23 24.77 4.46 1.61
N ILE A 24 23.65 3.73 1.58
CA ILE A 24 23.54 2.39 2.17
C ILE A 24 24.59 1.45 1.57
N LYS A 25 24.73 1.41 0.23
CA LYS A 25 25.73 0.56 -0.44
C LYS A 25 27.17 0.95 -0.11
N ARG A 26 27.47 2.25 -0.01
CA ARG A 26 28.81 2.72 0.41
C ARG A 26 29.13 2.32 1.84
N LYS A 27 28.18 2.48 2.77
CA LYS A 27 28.35 2.05 4.17
C LYS A 27 28.48 0.54 4.29
N GLN A 28 27.68 -0.23 3.55
CA GLN A 28 27.80 -1.69 3.50
C GLN A 28 29.20 -2.12 3.03
N ARG A 29 29.75 -1.51 1.98
CA ARG A 29 31.10 -1.81 1.50
C ARG A 29 32.20 -1.48 2.52
N ARG A 30 32.03 -0.43 3.32
CA ARG A 30 33.03 0.02 4.30
C ARG A 30 32.96 -0.73 5.63
N TYR A 31 31.75 -1.01 6.11
CA TYR A 31 31.52 -1.51 7.48
C TYR A 31 31.01 -2.96 7.53
N GLY A 32 30.76 -3.58 6.37
CA GLY A 32 30.22 -4.92 6.26
C GLY A 32 28.69 -4.96 6.24
N ASN A 33 28.12 -6.17 6.31
CA ASN A 33 26.68 -6.39 6.18
C ASN A 33 25.87 -5.92 7.39
N ILE A 34 26.50 -5.69 8.55
CA ILE A 34 25.84 -5.21 9.76
C ILE A 34 26.62 -4.00 10.28
N TYR A 35 25.97 -2.84 10.37
CA TYR A 35 26.65 -1.62 10.81
C TYR A 35 25.72 -0.63 11.52
N LYS A 36 26.32 0.25 12.32
CA LYS A 36 25.64 1.35 13.03
C LYS A 36 25.49 2.58 12.11
N SER A 37 24.35 3.25 12.20
CA SER A 37 24.08 4.53 11.53
C SER A 37 23.15 5.39 12.38
N ASN A 38 22.89 6.62 11.94
CA ASN A 38 21.77 7.42 12.41
C ASN A 38 20.82 7.61 11.21
N LEU A 39 19.62 7.02 11.27
CA LEU A 39 18.61 7.10 10.21
C LEU A 39 17.30 7.60 10.82
N PHE A 40 16.60 8.50 10.13
CA PHE A 40 15.31 9.04 10.57
C PHE A 40 15.30 9.68 11.97
N GLY A 41 16.46 10.19 12.42
CA GLY A 41 16.62 10.80 13.74
C GLY A 41 16.96 9.82 14.86
N GLU A 42 17.06 8.53 14.56
CA GLU A 42 17.28 7.47 15.55
C GLU A 42 18.63 6.75 15.33
N LYS A 43 19.20 6.21 16.41
CA LYS A 43 20.36 5.32 16.32
C LYS A 43 19.92 3.98 15.74
N THR A 44 20.41 3.62 14.56
CA THR A 44 19.91 2.47 13.79
C THR A 44 21.01 1.47 13.52
N ILE A 45 20.70 0.18 13.66
CA ILE A 45 21.49 -0.91 13.09
C ILE A 45 20.91 -1.24 11.72
N VAL A 46 21.75 -1.17 10.68
CA VAL A 46 21.38 -1.60 9.33
C VAL A 46 21.91 -3.00 9.11
N SER A 47 21.05 -3.92 8.67
CA SER A 47 21.39 -5.31 8.38
C SER A 47 21.08 -5.67 6.92
N ALA A 48 22.13 -5.96 6.18
CA ALA A 48 22.11 -6.66 4.89
C ALA A 48 22.51 -8.15 5.05
N ASP A 49 22.56 -8.65 6.29
CA ASP A 49 22.85 -10.05 6.60
C ASP A 49 21.56 -10.88 6.64
N ALA A 50 21.51 -11.95 5.84
CA ALA A 50 20.30 -12.77 5.70
C ALA A 50 19.95 -13.53 6.99
N GLY A 51 20.94 -14.00 7.75
CA GLY A 51 20.74 -14.73 9.00
C GLY A 51 20.12 -13.85 10.07
N LEU A 52 20.70 -12.65 10.27
CA LEU A 52 20.17 -11.65 11.18
C LEU A 52 18.78 -11.17 10.74
N ASN A 53 18.55 -10.95 9.45
CA ASN A 53 17.24 -10.51 8.96
C ASN A 53 16.16 -11.57 9.23
N LYS A 54 16.45 -12.86 9.01
CA LYS A 54 15.55 -13.95 9.38
C LYS A 54 15.29 -13.98 10.89
N PHE A 55 16.34 -13.83 11.70
CA PHE A 55 16.21 -13.80 13.16
C PHE A 55 15.32 -12.64 13.64
N ILE A 56 15.48 -11.45 13.06
CA ILE A 56 14.65 -10.28 13.36
C ILE A 56 13.18 -10.59 13.06
N LEU A 57 12.88 -11.02 11.84
CA LEU A 57 11.51 -11.25 11.38
C LEU A 57 10.80 -12.39 12.14
N GLN A 58 11.52 -13.43 12.57
CA GLN A 58 10.96 -14.54 13.34
C GLN A 58 10.75 -14.21 14.84
N ASN A 59 11.33 -13.12 15.33
CA ASN A 59 11.22 -12.68 16.73
C ASN A 59 10.44 -11.36 16.87
N GLU A 60 9.63 -11.00 15.88
CA GLU A 60 8.66 -9.90 15.95
C GLU A 60 7.68 -10.12 17.12
N GLY A 61 7.46 -9.07 17.93
CA GLY A 61 6.67 -9.10 19.15
C GLY A 61 7.36 -9.76 20.36
N ARG A 62 8.65 -10.16 20.24
CA ARG A 62 9.44 -10.75 21.34
C ARG A 62 10.75 -10.01 21.59
N LEU A 63 11.61 -9.95 20.58
CA LEU A 63 12.91 -9.27 20.64
C LEU A 63 12.93 -8.00 19.78
N PHE A 64 12.07 -7.96 18.76
CA PHE A 64 11.91 -6.84 17.84
C PHE A 64 10.44 -6.46 17.74
N GLU A 65 10.17 -5.22 17.36
CA GLU A 65 8.83 -4.70 17.15
C GLU A 65 8.83 -3.76 15.94
N CYS A 66 7.75 -3.82 15.17
CA CYS A 66 7.48 -2.93 14.05
C CYS A 66 7.49 -1.46 14.49
N SER A 67 8.47 -0.69 13.98
CA SER A 67 8.66 0.71 14.36
C SER A 67 8.96 1.57 13.14
N TYR A 68 7.91 1.90 12.38
CA TYR A 68 8.01 2.81 11.24
C TYR A 68 8.15 4.28 11.69
N PRO A 69 8.77 5.15 10.88
CA PRO A 69 8.78 6.58 11.13
C PRO A 69 7.38 7.14 11.35
N ARG A 70 7.25 8.14 12.24
CA ARG A 70 5.95 8.76 12.61
C ARG A 70 5.14 9.26 11.40
N SER A 71 5.82 9.58 10.29
CA SER A 71 5.19 9.94 9.01
C SER A 71 4.15 8.92 8.56
N ILE A 72 4.46 7.62 8.71
CA ILE A 72 3.65 6.52 8.24
C ILE A 72 2.37 6.43 9.08
N GLY A 73 2.48 6.54 10.41
CA GLY A 73 1.30 6.56 11.27
C GLY A 73 0.42 7.79 11.07
N GLY A 74 1.00 8.95 10.75
CA GLY A 74 0.24 10.15 10.41
C GLY A 74 -0.59 10.01 9.13
N ILE A 75 -0.08 9.28 8.13
CA ILE A 75 -0.73 9.14 6.82
C ILE A 75 -1.61 7.88 6.74
N LEU A 76 -1.14 6.72 7.17
CA LEU A 76 -1.91 5.48 7.15
C LEU A 76 -2.92 5.40 8.30
N GLY A 77 -2.64 6.10 9.41
CA GLY A 77 -3.48 6.12 10.60
C GLY A 77 -2.96 5.21 11.70
N LYS A 78 -3.36 5.53 12.93
CA LYS A 78 -2.92 4.85 14.15
C LYS A 78 -3.43 3.41 14.24
N TRP A 79 -4.52 3.08 13.54
CA TRP A 79 -5.09 1.73 13.49
C TRP A 79 -4.63 0.92 12.27
N SER A 80 -3.67 1.43 11.49
CA SER A 80 -3.09 0.66 10.38
C SER A 80 -2.17 -0.46 10.88
N MET A 81 -2.10 -1.57 10.14
CA MET A 81 -1.26 -2.72 10.51
C MET A 81 0.25 -2.43 10.53
N LEU A 82 0.71 -1.32 9.93
CA LEU A 82 2.12 -0.90 10.04
C LEU A 82 2.44 -0.14 11.34
N VAL A 83 1.41 0.24 12.10
CA VAL A 83 1.53 0.98 13.37
C VAL A 83 1.11 0.13 14.56
N LEU A 84 0.09 -0.73 14.38
CA LEU A 84 -0.37 -1.60 15.44
C LEU A 84 0.64 -2.68 15.80
N VAL A 85 0.64 -3.07 17.08
CA VAL A 85 1.44 -4.15 17.64
C VAL A 85 0.56 -5.02 18.54
N GLY A 86 1.06 -6.19 18.94
CA GLY A 86 0.35 -7.09 19.88
C GLY A 86 -0.99 -7.62 19.36
N ASP A 87 -1.96 -7.76 20.28
CA ASP A 87 -3.27 -8.37 19.99
C ASP A 87 -4.06 -7.59 18.94
N MET A 88 -4.03 -6.26 18.98
CA MET A 88 -4.77 -5.44 18.00
C MET A 88 -4.24 -5.62 16.58
N HIS A 89 -2.92 -5.73 16.42
CA HIS A 89 -2.32 -6.08 15.13
C HIS A 89 -2.74 -7.48 14.68
N ARG A 90 -2.71 -8.46 15.60
CA ARG A 90 -3.13 -9.84 15.32
C ARG A 90 -4.56 -9.88 14.80
N ASP A 91 -5.49 -9.16 15.43
CA ASP A 91 -6.90 -9.17 15.05
C ASP A 91 -7.12 -8.53 13.68
N MET A 92 -6.49 -7.38 13.40
CA MET A 92 -6.52 -6.74 12.07
C MET A 92 -5.92 -7.62 10.98
N ARG A 93 -4.84 -8.34 11.30
CA ARG A 93 -4.21 -9.30 10.40
C ARG A 93 -5.15 -10.48 10.12
N ILE A 94 -5.86 -11.01 11.11
CA ILE A 94 -6.82 -12.11 10.93
C ILE A 94 -7.96 -11.67 10.01
N ILE A 95 -8.52 -10.48 10.23
CA ILE A 95 -9.56 -9.91 9.34
C ILE A 95 -9.06 -9.85 7.89
N SER A 96 -7.85 -9.34 7.68
CA SER A 96 -7.25 -9.25 6.34
C SER A 96 -7.01 -10.62 5.70
N LEU A 97 -6.57 -11.62 6.48
CA LEU A 97 -6.34 -12.99 6.01
C LEU A 97 -7.66 -13.73 5.70
N ASN A 98 -8.72 -13.48 6.47
CA ASN A 98 -10.04 -14.05 6.20
C ASN A 98 -10.61 -13.50 4.89
N PHE A 99 -10.45 -12.20 4.67
CA PHE A 99 -10.80 -11.56 3.40
C PHE A 99 -9.98 -12.15 2.24
N LEU A 100 -8.66 -12.33 2.41
CA LEU A 100 -7.77 -12.94 1.41
C LEU A 100 -7.66 -14.46 1.53
N SER A 101 -8.68 -15.12 2.09
CA SER A 101 -8.63 -16.57 2.35
C SER A 101 -8.47 -17.37 1.07
N ASN A 102 -7.87 -18.57 1.18
CA ASN A 102 -7.66 -19.44 0.01
C ASN A 102 -8.97 -19.75 -0.73
N ALA A 103 -10.06 -19.96 0.01
CA ALA A 103 -11.38 -20.21 -0.55
C ALA A 103 -11.87 -19.02 -1.40
N ARG A 104 -11.85 -17.79 -0.86
CA ARG A 104 -12.25 -16.58 -1.58
C ARG A 104 -11.31 -16.27 -2.75
N LEU A 105 -10.01 -16.51 -2.58
CA LEU A 105 -8.99 -16.30 -3.60
C LEU A 105 -9.29 -17.14 -4.86
N ARG A 106 -9.59 -18.42 -4.68
CA ARG A 106 -9.83 -19.37 -5.78
C ARG A 106 -11.15 -19.16 -6.50
N THR A 107 -12.16 -18.57 -5.83
CA THR A 107 -13.50 -18.44 -6.39
C THR A 107 -13.80 -17.02 -6.86
N HIS A 108 -13.80 -16.06 -5.95
CA HIS A 108 -14.23 -14.69 -6.21
C HIS A 108 -13.08 -13.82 -6.73
N LEU A 109 -11.96 -13.76 -5.99
CA LEU A 109 -10.88 -12.82 -6.32
C LEU A 109 -10.21 -13.15 -7.66
N LEU A 110 -10.05 -14.44 -8.00
CA LEU A 110 -9.48 -14.85 -9.29
C LEU A 110 -10.31 -14.34 -10.48
N ARG A 111 -11.64 -14.41 -10.39
CA ARG A 111 -12.55 -13.91 -11.44
C ARG A 111 -12.48 -12.40 -11.57
N GLU A 112 -12.44 -11.69 -10.44
CA GLU A 112 -12.28 -10.23 -10.47
C GLU A 112 -10.90 -9.82 -11.01
N VAL A 113 -9.82 -10.54 -10.67
CA VAL A 113 -8.48 -10.32 -11.25
C VAL A 113 -8.51 -10.46 -12.77
N GLU A 114 -9.08 -11.55 -13.30
CA GLU A 114 -9.17 -11.78 -14.75
C GLU A 114 -10.01 -10.68 -15.42
N LYS A 115 -11.22 -10.42 -14.90
CA LYS A 115 -12.13 -9.38 -15.41
C LYS A 115 -11.44 -8.01 -15.46
N HIS A 116 -10.80 -7.59 -14.38
CA HIS A 116 -10.10 -6.30 -14.32
C HIS A 116 -8.85 -6.26 -15.21
N THR A 117 -8.17 -7.40 -15.39
CA THR A 117 -7.04 -7.52 -16.33
C THR A 117 -7.53 -7.27 -17.75
N LEU A 118 -8.59 -7.97 -18.18
CA LEU A 118 -9.17 -7.82 -19.51
C LEU A 118 -9.72 -6.41 -19.74
N LEU A 119 -10.38 -5.81 -18.74
CA LEU A 119 -10.85 -4.42 -18.84
C LEU A 119 -9.73 -3.42 -19.12
N VAL A 120 -8.51 -3.65 -18.61
CA VAL A 120 -7.36 -2.78 -18.90
C VAL A 120 -6.75 -3.13 -20.25
N LEU A 121 -6.43 -4.40 -20.50
CA LEU A 121 -5.78 -4.83 -21.74
C LEU A 121 -6.61 -4.52 -22.99
N ASN A 122 -7.94 -4.64 -22.92
CA ASN A 122 -8.83 -4.33 -24.05
C ASN A 122 -8.85 -2.83 -24.41
N THR A 123 -8.32 -1.95 -23.56
CA THR A 123 -8.20 -0.51 -23.86
C THR A 123 -6.89 -0.17 -24.59
N TRP A 124 -5.95 -1.11 -24.66
CA TRP A 124 -4.67 -0.88 -25.29
C TRP A 124 -4.83 -0.90 -26.81
N LYS A 125 -4.24 0.10 -27.47
CA LYS A 125 -4.23 0.21 -28.93
C LYS A 125 -2.86 -0.17 -29.45
N GLU A 126 -2.82 -1.00 -30.48
CA GLU A 126 -1.58 -1.34 -31.16
C GLU A 126 -0.91 -0.08 -31.71
N LYS A 127 0.43 -0.08 -31.72
CA LYS A 127 1.27 1.01 -32.27
C LYS A 127 1.03 2.39 -31.60
N CYS A 128 0.41 2.43 -30.42
CA CYS A 128 0.33 3.62 -29.59
C CYS A 128 1.37 3.56 -28.46
N ILE A 129 2.05 4.68 -28.22
CA ILE A 129 2.96 4.83 -27.07
C ILE A 129 2.12 5.20 -25.85
N PHE A 130 2.24 4.44 -24.76
CA PHE A 130 1.59 4.71 -23.49
C PHE A 130 2.47 4.25 -22.32
N SER A 131 2.10 4.66 -21.11
CA SER A 131 2.80 4.30 -19.88
C SER A 131 2.27 2.98 -19.31
N ALA A 132 3.07 1.91 -19.41
CA ALA A 132 2.73 0.62 -18.80
C ALA A 132 2.59 0.73 -17.27
N GLN A 133 3.32 1.66 -16.64
CA GLN A 133 3.21 1.92 -15.20
C GLN A 133 1.84 2.48 -14.82
N ASP A 134 1.32 3.43 -15.61
CA ASP A 134 0.01 4.02 -15.34
C ASP A 134 -1.12 3.01 -15.57
N GLU A 135 -0.99 2.15 -16.58
CA GLU A 135 -1.95 1.06 -16.83
C GLU A 135 -1.91 -0.01 -15.72
N ALA A 136 -0.72 -0.39 -15.23
CA ALA A 136 -0.59 -1.29 -14.08
C ALA A 136 -1.21 -0.69 -12.80
N LYS A 137 -1.02 0.62 -12.58
CA LYS A 137 -1.65 1.35 -11.47
C LYS A 137 -3.17 1.40 -11.60
N LYS A 138 -3.68 1.68 -12.80
CA LYS A 138 -5.11 1.65 -13.10
C LYS A 138 -5.71 0.28 -12.82
N PHE A 139 -5.05 -0.79 -13.27
CA PHE A 139 -5.46 -2.17 -13.00
C PHE A 139 -5.58 -2.45 -11.49
N THR A 140 -4.50 -2.26 -10.72
CA THR A 140 -4.48 -2.63 -9.31
C THR A 140 -5.39 -1.75 -8.46
N PHE A 141 -5.47 -0.44 -8.75
CA PHE A 141 -6.38 0.44 -8.02
C PHE A 141 -7.83 0.02 -8.21
N ASN A 142 -8.24 -0.21 -9.46
CA ASN A 142 -9.60 -0.60 -9.79
C ASN A 142 -9.98 -1.94 -9.17
N LEU A 143 -9.07 -2.92 -9.24
CA LEU A 143 -9.28 -4.23 -8.62
C LEU A 143 -9.48 -4.09 -7.09
N MET A 144 -8.61 -3.34 -6.41
CA MET A 144 -8.73 -3.18 -4.97
C MET A 144 -9.96 -2.35 -4.58
N ALA A 145 -10.30 -1.30 -5.33
CA ALA A 145 -11.49 -0.49 -5.06
C ALA A 145 -12.78 -1.30 -5.23
N LYS A 146 -12.82 -2.21 -6.22
CA LYS A 146 -13.93 -3.16 -6.39
C LYS A 146 -14.03 -4.12 -5.20
N ASN A 147 -12.93 -4.77 -4.83
CA ASN A 147 -12.94 -5.78 -3.77
C ASN A 147 -13.12 -5.22 -2.36
N ILE A 148 -12.73 -3.95 -2.12
CA ILE A 148 -12.81 -3.34 -0.79
C ILE A 148 -14.12 -2.58 -0.58
N MET A 149 -14.65 -1.91 -1.61
CA MET A 149 -15.81 -1.00 -1.49
C MET A 149 -16.83 -1.13 -2.64
N SER A 150 -16.78 -2.21 -3.42
CA SER A 150 -17.67 -2.44 -4.58
C SER A 150 -17.65 -1.31 -5.60
N MET A 151 -16.52 -0.62 -5.77
CA MET A 151 -16.40 0.52 -6.68
C MET A 151 -16.06 0.08 -8.10
N ASP A 152 -16.86 0.52 -9.07
CA ASP A 152 -16.66 0.14 -10.46
C ASP A 152 -15.61 1.03 -11.18
N PRO A 153 -14.80 0.44 -12.07
CA PRO A 153 -13.83 1.18 -12.89
C PRO A 153 -14.50 2.26 -13.76
N GLY A 154 -13.87 3.43 -13.91
CA GLY A 154 -14.36 4.49 -14.78
C GLY A 154 -15.53 5.30 -14.23
N HIS A 155 -16.15 4.88 -13.12
CA HIS A 155 -17.14 5.71 -12.44
C HIS A 155 -16.46 6.97 -11.85
N PRO A 156 -17.09 8.16 -11.92
CA PRO A 156 -16.47 9.41 -11.47
C PRO A 156 -15.94 9.37 -10.04
N GLU A 157 -16.64 8.70 -9.13
CA GLU A 157 -16.21 8.53 -7.73
C GLU A 157 -14.90 7.72 -7.62
N THR A 158 -14.76 6.64 -8.39
CA THR A 158 -13.55 5.78 -8.42
C THR A 158 -12.36 6.54 -8.97
N GLU A 159 -12.57 7.30 -10.05
CA GLU A 159 -11.51 8.10 -10.66
C GLU A 159 -11.08 9.26 -9.77
N GLN A 160 -12.00 9.88 -9.04
CA GLN A 160 -11.67 10.92 -8.06
C GLN A 160 -10.90 10.34 -6.87
N LEU A 161 -11.33 9.20 -6.33
CA LEU A 161 -10.63 8.53 -5.24
C LEU A 161 -9.20 8.17 -5.65
N LYS A 162 -9.00 7.65 -6.87
CA LYS A 162 -7.67 7.34 -7.42
C LYS A 162 -6.73 8.54 -7.41
N LYS A 163 -7.22 9.73 -7.80
CA LYS A 163 -6.44 10.97 -7.79
C LYS A 163 -6.00 11.38 -6.38
N GLU A 164 -6.88 11.21 -5.39
CA GLU A 164 -6.53 11.47 -3.98
C GLU A 164 -5.44 10.51 -3.51
N TYR A 165 -5.53 9.23 -3.88
CA TYR A 165 -4.50 8.24 -3.54
C TYR A 165 -3.14 8.59 -4.14
N VAL A 166 -3.07 9.08 -5.38
CA VAL A 166 -1.78 9.53 -5.96
C VAL A 166 -1.12 10.64 -5.12
N THR A 167 -1.91 11.57 -4.56
CA THR A 167 -1.39 12.64 -3.71
C THR A 167 -1.00 12.11 -2.32
N PHE A 168 -1.85 11.27 -1.75
CA PHE A 168 -1.59 10.54 -0.50
C PHE A 168 -0.26 9.78 -0.55
N MET A 169 0.00 9.06 -1.63
CA MET A 169 1.21 8.28 -1.85
C MET A 169 2.49 9.10 -1.80
N LYS A 170 2.48 10.28 -2.43
CA LYS A 170 3.64 11.17 -2.44
C LYS A 170 4.04 11.60 -1.03
N GLY A 171 3.08 11.66 -0.10
CA GLY A 171 3.36 11.97 1.30
C GLY A 171 4.06 10.85 2.06
N VAL A 172 3.66 9.59 1.82
CA VAL A 172 4.20 8.42 2.55
C VAL A 172 5.71 8.30 2.37
N VAL A 173 6.20 8.60 1.16
CA VAL A 173 7.62 8.54 0.81
C VAL A 173 8.34 9.90 0.95
N SER A 174 7.70 10.90 1.53
CA SER A 174 8.27 12.24 1.71
C SER A 174 8.72 12.50 3.15
N ALA A 175 9.50 13.56 3.34
CA ALA A 175 9.87 14.05 4.66
C ALA A 175 8.61 14.46 5.46
N PRO A 176 8.50 14.10 6.76
CA PRO A 176 7.35 14.42 7.61
C PRO A 176 7.26 15.90 8.03
N LEU A 177 7.31 16.82 7.07
CA LEU A 177 7.20 18.26 7.31
C LEU A 177 5.77 18.71 7.06
N ASN A 178 5.01 19.00 8.12
CA ASN A 178 3.64 19.50 8.02
C ASN A 178 3.58 21.01 7.75
N LEU A 179 4.23 21.46 6.67
CA LEU A 179 4.28 22.86 6.26
C LEU A 179 3.45 23.08 4.98
N PRO A 180 2.86 24.28 4.78
CA PRO A 180 2.21 24.63 3.51
C PRO A 180 3.07 24.30 2.29
N GLY A 181 2.47 23.64 1.29
CA GLY A 181 3.15 23.30 0.04
C GLY A 181 3.90 21.96 0.02
N THR A 182 4.20 21.35 1.17
CA THR A 182 4.92 20.07 1.23
C THR A 182 4.06 18.88 0.77
N ALA A 183 4.71 17.83 0.27
CA ALA A 183 4.05 16.58 -0.08
C ALA A 183 3.35 15.93 1.14
N TYR A 184 3.98 15.98 2.32
CA TYR A 184 3.41 15.44 3.54
C TYR A 184 2.09 16.15 3.94
N ARG A 185 2.06 17.49 3.92
CA ARG A 185 0.83 18.23 4.26
C ARG A 185 -0.29 17.97 3.24
N LYS A 186 0.04 17.91 1.94
CA LYS A 186 -0.94 17.56 0.90
C LYS A 186 -1.49 16.14 1.10
N ALA A 187 -0.65 15.19 1.49
CA ALA A 187 -1.11 13.83 1.79
C ALA A 187 -2.00 13.74 3.02
N LEU A 188 -1.77 14.56 4.06
CA LEU A 188 -2.70 14.65 5.20
C LEU A 188 -4.07 15.21 4.78
N GLN A 189 -4.10 16.16 3.85
CA GLN A 189 -5.35 16.69 3.29
C GLN A 189 -6.07 15.61 2.45
N SER A 190 -5.37 14.93 1.55
CA SER A 190 -5.93 13.82 0.79
C SER A 190 -6.40 12.68 1.68
N ARG A 191 -5.67 12.36 2.77
CA ARG A 191 -6.12 11.42 3.81
C ARG A 191 -7.48 11.83 4.37
N SER A 192 -7.66 13.10 4.77
CA SER A 192 -8.95 13.59 5.27
C SER A 192 -10.08 13.44 4.25
N THR A 193 -9.81 13.75 2.98
CA THR A 193 -10.78 13.57 1.88
C THR A 193 -11.14 12.10 1.68
N ILE A 194 -10.16 11.21 1.67
CA ILE A 194 -10.35 9.76 1.52
C ILE A 194 -11.17 9.21 2.70
N LEU A 195 -10.83 9.56 3.94
CA LEU A 195 -11.56 9.09 5.12
C LEU A 195 -13.03 9.50 5.07
N LYS A 196 -13.33 10.77 4.73
CA LYS A 196 -14.72 11.24 4.55
C LYS A 196 -15.46 10.47 3.45
N PHE A 197 -14.77 10.14 2.36
CA PHE A 197 -15.35 9.34 1.28
C PHE A 197 -15.71 7.92 1.76
N ILE A 198 -14.78 7.25 2.43
CA ILE A 198 -15.00 5.90 2.97
C ILE A 198 -16.11 5.92 4.02
N GLU A 199 -16.11 6.92 4.92
CA GLU A 199 -17.15 7.10 5.95
C GLU A 199 -18.53 7.25 5.32
N LYS A 200 -18.68 8.08 4.28
CA LYS A 200 -19.94 8.21 3.54
C LYS A 200 -20.38 6.87 2.91
N LYS A 201 -19.47 6.10 2.33
CA LYS A 201 -19.77 4.75 1.78
C LYS A 201 -20.23 3.81 2.89
N MET A 202 -19.56 3.84 4.04
CA MET A 202 -19.90 3.04 5.21
C MET A 202 -21.29 3.39 5.76
N GLU A 203 -21.62 4.68 5.89
CA GLU A 203 -22.95 5.14 6.31
C GLU A 203 -24.06 4.67 5.36
N VAL A 204 -23.83 4.77 4.05
CA VAL A 204 -24.76 4.27 3.03
C VAL A 204 -24.98 2.77 3.19
N ARG A 205 -23.91 2.01 3.44
CA ARG A 205 -23.98 0.55 3.63
C ARG A 205 -24.75 0.18 4.90
N ILE A 206 -24.45 0.83 6.03
CA ILE A 206 -25.17 0.66 7.30
C ILE A 206 -26.67 0.95 7.12
N ARG A 207 -27.02 2.01 6.39
CA ARG A 207 -28.43 2.34 6.12
C ARG A 207 -29.11 1.24 5.29
N LYS A 208 -28.48 0.76 4.21
CA LYS A 208 -29.04 -0.33 3.39
C LYS A 208 -29.28 -1.61 4.20
N MET A 209 -28.34 -1.97 5.09
CA MET A 209 -28.47 -3.12 5.99
C MET A 209 -29.67 -2.96 6.93
N LYS A 210 -29.86 -1.77 7.54
CA LYS A 210 -31.02 -1.48 8.41
C LYS A 210 -32.35 -1.53 7.66
N GLU A 211 -32.38 -1.14 6.40
CA GLU A 211 -33.58 -1.17 5.56
C GLU A 211 -33.88 -2.56 4.96
N GLY A 212 -33.04 -3.57 5.22
CA GLY A 212 -33.16 -4.89 4.59
C GLY A 212 -32.94 -4.87 3.07
N LYS A 213 -32.34 -3.80 2.54
CA LYS A 213 -32.02 -3.62 1.11
C LYS A 213 -30.56 -3.97 0.83
N GLU A 214 -30.09 -5.03 1.47
CA GLU A 214 -28.75 -5.54 1.24
C GLU A 214 -28.65 -6.05 -0.19
N ASN A 215 -27.61 -5.62 -0.89
CA ASN A 215 -27.38 -6.04 -2.26
C ASN A 215 -26.52 -7.30 -2.19
N LEU A 216 -27.07 -8.46 -2.57
CA LEU A 216 -26.37 -9.75 -2.51
C LEU A 216 -25.09 -9.79 -3.38
N GLU A 217 -24.92 -8.82 -4.27
CA GLU A 217 -23.74 -8.66 -5.12
C GLU A 217 -22.58 -7.89 -4.44
N GLU A 218 -22.82 -7.19 -3.32
CA GLU A 218 -21.82 -6.42 -2.59
C GLU A 218 -21.02 -7.32 -1.61
N ASP A 219 -20.32 -8.34 -2.11
CA ASP A 219 -19.35 -9.12 -1.33
C ASP A 219 -17.98 -8.42 -1.34
N ASP A 220 -17.86 -7.34 -0.55
CA ASP A 220 -16.63 -6.58 -0.38
C ASP A 220 -16.13 -6.55 1.07
N LEU A 221 -14.91 -6.04 1.28
CA LEU A 221 -14.31 -5.98 2.62
C LEU A 221 -15.12 -5.10 3.57
N LEU A 222 -15.61 -3.95 3.09
CA LEU A 222 -16.37 -2.99 3.89
C LEU A 222 -17.67 -3.63 4.44
N GLU A 223 -18.39 -4.38 3.61
CA GLU A 223 -19.55 -5.19 4.04
C GLU A 223 -19.13 -6.17 5.12
N TRP A 224 -18.06 -6.90 4.83
CA TRP A 224 -17.65 -8.03 5.64
C TRP A 224 -17.26 -7.57 7.04
N VAL A 225 -16.48 -6.49 7.17
CA VAL A 225 -16.09 -5.95 8.48
C VAL A 225 -17.27 -5.35 9.24
N LEU A 226 -18.23 -4.73 8.57
CA LEU A 226 -19.44 -4.21 9.22
C LEU A 226 -20.31 -5.34 9.80
N LYS A 227 -20.34 -6.52 9.17
CA LYS A 227 -21.15 -7.66 9.60
C LYS A 227 -20.43 -8.59 10.59
N HIS A 228 -19.12 -8.78 10.45
CA HIS A 228 -18.39 -9.86 11.12
C HIS A 228 -17.30 -9.37 12.07
N SER A 229 -17.20 -8.07 12.33
CA SER A 229 -16.22 -7.51 13.27
C SER A 229 -16.86 -6.50 14.22
N ASN A 230 -16.22 -6.28 15.37
CA ASN A 230 -16.59 -5.24 16.34
C ASN A 230 -15.64 -4.04 16.25
N LEU A 231 -15.06 -3.79 15.07
CA LEU A 231 -14.16 -2.66 14.86
C LEU A 231 -14.93 -1.34 15.00
N SER A 232 -14.29 -0.35 15.62
CA SER A 232 -14.82 1.01 15.65
C SER A 232 -14.78 1.64 14.25
N THR A 233 -15.56 2.71 14.05
CA THR A 233 -15.53 3.49 12.80
C THR A 233 -14.10 3.88 12.41
N GLU A 234 -13.32 4.46 13.33
CA GLU A 234 -11.93 4.85 13.06
C GLU A 234 -11.05 3.68 12.59
N GLN A 235 -11.24 2.50 13.20
CA GLN A 235 -10.51 1.29 12.87
C GLN A 235 -10.87 0.77 11.47
N ILE A 236 -12.16 0.77 11.11
CA ILE A 236 -12.62 0.38 9.77
C ILE A 236 -12.04 1.34 8.73
N LEU A 237 -12.12 2.65 8.97
CA LEU A 237 -11.62 3.66 8.02
C LEU A 237 -10.11 3.49 7.75
N ASP A 238 -9.30 3.31 8.79
CA ASP A 238 -7.85 3.08 8.67
C ASP A 238 -7.52 1.74 7.98
N LEU A 239 -8.29 0.67 8.25
CA LEU A 239 -8.13 -0.63 7.60
C LEU A 239 -8.40 -0.55 6.10
N ILE A 240 -9.55 0.01 5.72
CA ILE A 240 -9.96 0.18 4.32
C ILE A 240 -8.95 1.06 3.57
N LEU A 241 -8.56 2.18 4.18
CA LEU A 241 -7.61 3.11 3.59
C LEU A 241 -6.24 2.46 3.35
N SER A 242 -5.72 1.74 4.35
CA SER A 242 -4.39 1.12 4.31
C SER A 242 -4.33 -0.12 3.39
N LEU A 243 -5.39 -0.92 3.30
CA LEU A 243 -5.44 -2.06 2.38
C LEU A 243 -5.56 -1.63 0.92
N LEU A 244 -6.33 -0.58 0.62
CA LEU A 244 -6.39 -0.01 -0.73
C LEU A 244 -5.00 0.49 -1.16
N PHE A 245 -4.29 1.16 -0.25
CA PHE A 245 -2.89 1.57 -0.44
C PHE A 245 -1.99 0.37 -0.74
N ALA A 246 -2.04 -0.67 0.10
CA ALA A 246 -1.12 -1.81 0.01
C ALA A 246 -1.29 -2.58 -1.30
N GLY A 247 -2.54 -2.88 -1.69
CA GLY A 247 -2.82 -3.63 -2.92
C GLY A 247 -2.59 -2.83 -4.21
N HIS A 248 -2.70 -1.50 -4.14
CA HIS A 248 -2.47 -0.64 -5.30
C HIS A 248 -0.98 -0.53 -5.65
N GLU A 249 -0.14 -0.14 -4.70
CA GLU A 249 1.23 0.31 -4.99
C GLU A 249 2.23 -0.83 -5.15
N THR A 250 2.07 -1.91 -4.38
CA THR A 250 3.01 -3.04 -4.43
C THR A 250 2.90 -3.80 -5.75
N SER A 251 1.69 -4.28 -6.05
CA SER A 251 1.40 -5.08 -7.24
C SER A 251 1.59 -4.30 -8.54
N SER A 252 1.27 -3.00 -8.57
CA SER A 252 1.45 -2.20 -9.81
C SER A 252 2.92 -2.05 -10.17
N VAL A 253 3.79 -1.84 -9.18
CA VAL A 253 5.24 -1.79 -9.38
C VAL A 253 5.76 -3.16 -9.82
N ALA A 254 5.32 -4.26 -9.19
CA ALA A 254 5.73 -5.61 -9.59
C ALA A 254 5.35 -5.93 -11.05
N ILE A 255 4.12 -5.61 -11.47
CA ILE A 255 3.66 -5.77 -12.86
C ILE A 255 4.49 -4.91 -13.81
N THR A 256 4.74 -3.65 -13.44
CA THR A 256 5.56 -2.73 -14.24
C THR A 256 6.97 -3.29 -14.45
N LEU A 257 7.58 -3.83 -13.39
CA LEU A 257 8.91 -4.45 -13.45
C LEU A 257 8.89 -5.72 -14.31
N ALA A 258 7.85 -6.55 -14.23
CA ALA A 258 7.70 -7.71 -15.10
C ALA A 258 7.63 -7.28 -16.58
N ILE A 259 6.80 -6.29 -16.92
CA ILE A 259 6.70 -5.73 -18.28
C ILE A 259 8.04 -5.10 -18.72
N TYR A 260 8.81 -4.53 -17.81
CA TYR A 260 10.14 -3.98 -18.11
C TYR A 260 11.19 -5.06 -18.39
N PHE A 261 11.24 -6.12 -17.58
CA PHE A 261 12.27 -7.15 -17.70
C PHE A 261 12.00 -8.19 -18.79
N LEU A 262 10.73 -8.56 -19.02
CA LEU A 262 10.36 -9.62 -19.97
C LEU A 262 10.86 -9.37 -21.41
N PRO A 263 10.75 -8.15 -21.99
CA PRO A 263 11.29 -7.87 -23.32
C PRO A 263 12.81 -8.08 -23.42
N GLY A 264 13.54 -7.92 -22.32
CA GLY A 264 14.97 -8.20 -22.23
C GLY A 264 15.31 -9.69 -22.12
N CYS A 265 14.31 -10.58 -21.98
CA CYS A 265 14.47 -12.02 -21.87
C CYS A 265 13.50 -12.78 -22.80
N PRO A 266 13.79 -12.87 -24.12
CA PRO A 266 12.89 -13.50 -25.09
C PRO A 266 12.56 -14.97 -24.79
N LEU A 267 13.51 -15.74 -24.24
CA LEU A 267 13.30 -17.13 -23.83
C LEU A 267 12.20 -17.26 -22.77
N ALA A 268 12.16 -16.34 -21.79
CA ALA A 268 11.12 -16.34 -20.77
C ALA A 268 9.74 -16.02 -21.37
N ILE A 269 9.66 -15.07 -22.31
CA ILE A 269 8.40 -14.77 -23.02
C ILE A 269 7.92 -16.01 -23.79
N GLN A 270 8.82 -16.73 -24.46
CA GLN A 270 8.45 -17.92 -25.22
C GLN A 270 7.91 -19.04 -24.32
N GLN A 271 8.48 -19.23 -23.12
CA GLN A 271 8.01 -20.24 -22.17
C GLN A 271 6.69 -19.87 -21.47
N LEU A 272 6.41 -18.58 -21.31
CA LEU A 272 5.17 -18.10 -20.70
C LEU A 272 3.96 -18.16 -21.64
N ARG A 273 4.18 -18.25 -22.95
CA ARG A 273 3.13 -18.39 -23.98
C ARG A 273 2.76 -19.85 -24.18
#